data_AF-K4RH36-F1
#
_entry.id   AF-K4RH36-F1
#
_cell.length_a   1.000
_cell.length_b   1.000
_cell.length_c   1.000
_cell.angle_alpha   90.00
_cell.angle_beta   90.00
_cell.angle_gamma   90.00
#
_symmetry.space_group_name_H-M   'P 1'
#
loop_
_entity.id
_entity.type
_entity.pdbx_description
1 polymer ?
#
loop_
_entity_poly.entity_id
_entity_poly.type
_entity_poly.pdbx_seq_one_letter_code
_entity_poly.pdbx_strand_id
1 'polypeptide(L)'
;MKMKLQENEFWVATFHGSHDGTTAKVIATRDDTRPEPYVWTCTCGVSRSFLTEHGVFPTAWRHTHPTRFDRLRSWAARRFRTAR
;
A
#
# COMPACT_ATOMS: atom_id res chain seq x y z
N MET A 1 28.48 10.84 -25.54
CA MET A 1 28.23 9.75 -24.58
C MET A 1 26.78 9.89 -24.11
N LYS A 2 25.86 9.05 -24.60
CA LYS A 2 24.45 9.10 -24.16
C LYS A 2 24.38 8.50 -22.76
N MET A 3 24.15 9.32 -21.73
CA MET A 3 23.67 8.83 -20.44
C MET A 3 22.28 8.22 -20.70
N LYS A 4 22.23 6.90 -20.86
CA LYS A 4 20.98 6.16 -20.65
C LYS A 4 20.66 6.41 -19.18
N LEU A 5 19.54 7.10 -18.88
CA LEU A 5 18.93 6.99 -17.57
C LEU A 5 18.77 5.50 -17.32
N GLN A 6 19.59 4.95 -16.42
CA GLN A 6 19.37 3.62 -15.92
C GLN A 6 18.01 3.70 -15.22
N GLU A 7 16.99 3.06 -15.79
CA GLU A 7 15.77 2.76 -15.05
C GLU A 7 16.18 1.86 -13.88
N ASN A 8 16.62 2.46 -12.78
CA ASN A 8 16.95 1.77 -11.54
C ASN A 8 15.69 1.50 -10.71
N GLU A 9 14.55 2.10 -11.10
CA GLU A 9 13.23 1.84 -10.56
C GLU A 9 12.53 0.74 -11.37
N PHE A 10 12.30 -0.39 -10.73
CA PHE A 10 11.64 -1.56 -11.29
C PHE A 10 10.24 -1.70 -10.72
N TRP A 11 9.27 -2.00 -11.58
CA TRP A 11 7.93 -2.36 -11.12
C TRP A 11 7.94 -3.73 -10.46
N VAL A 12 7.37 -3.82 -9.26
CA VAL A 12 7.30 -5.07 -8.48
C VAL A 12 5.91 -5.67 -8.54
N ALA A 13 4.88 -4.89 -8.18
CA ALA A 13 3.50 -5.37 -8.12
C ALA A 13 2.49 -4.21 -8.05
N THR A 14 1.21 -4.51 -8.29
CA THR A 14 0.10 -3.59 -8.01
C THR A 14 -0.98 -4.32 -7.21
N PHE A 15 -1.42 -3.70 -6.11
CA PHE A 15 -2.48 -4.21 -5.24
C PHE A 15 -3.71 -3.33 -5.35
N HIS A 16 -4.87 -3.96 -5.42
CA HIS A 16 -6.17 -3.28 -5.49
C HIS A 16 -7.00 -3.66 -4.28
N GLY A 17 -7.68 -2.68 -3.67
CA GLY A 17 -8.60 -2.92 -2.59
C GLY A 17 -9.38 -1.67 -2.22
N SER A 18 -9.74 -1.55 -0.96
CA SER A 18 -10.41 -0.39 -0.42
C SER A 18 -10.12 -0.21 1.06
N HIS A 19 -9.92 1.03 1.45
CA HIS A 19 -9.90 1.42 2.86
C HIS A 19 -10.63 2.76 3.00
N ASP A 20 -11.19 3.00 4.19
CA ASP A 20 -12.00 4.20 4.49
C ASP A 20 -13.21 4.42 3.57
N GLY A 21 -13.71 3.32 2.96
CA GLY A 21 -14.83 3.39 2.02
C GLY A 21 -14.46 3.88 0.62
N THR A 22 -13.17 4.08 0.33
CA THR A 22 -12.67 4.51 -0.98
C THR A 22 -11.85 3.41 -1.65
N THR A 23 -11.83 3.39 -2.99
CA THR A 23 -10.97 2.47 -3.74
C THR A 23 -9.50 2.83 -3.51
N ALA A 24 -8.70 1.83 -3.16
CA ALA A 24 -7.28 1.95 -2.91
C ALA A 24 -6.49 1.19 -3.98
N LYS A 25 -5.48 1.83 -4.55
CA LYS A 25 -4.49 1.19 -5.41
C LYS A 25 -3.11 1.43 -4.83
N VAL A 26 -2.38 0.35 -4.57
CA VAL A 26 -0.98 0.41 -4.13
C VAL A 26 -0.07 -0.06 -5.25
N ILE A 27 0.93 0.75 -5.58
CA ILE A 27 1.99 0.40 -6.53
C ILE A 27 3.24 0.10 -5.72
N ALA A 28 3.83 -1.07 -5.95
CA ALA A 28 5.10 -1.47 -5.39
C ALA A 28 6.21 -1.37 -6.45
N THR A 29 7.32 -0.79 -6.05
CA THR A 29 8.49 -0.48 -6.88
C THR A 29 9.76 -0.87 -6.13
N ARG A 30 10.84 -1.08 -6.86
CA ARG A 30 12.18 -1.35 -6.33
C ARG A 30 13.16 -0.38 -6.96
N ASP A 31 13.83 0.43 -6.16
CA ASP A 31 14.90 1.33 -6.57
C ASP A 31 16.21 0.93 -5.89
N ASP A 32 17.10 0.30 -6.65
CA ASP A 32 18.38 -0.20 -6.14
C ASP A 32 19.39 0.90 -5.76
N THR A 33 19.09 2.17 -6.02
CA THR A 33 19.91 3.30 -5.57
C THR A 33 19.63 3.70 -4.12
N ARG A 34 18.56 3.19 -3.52
CA ARG A 34 18.12 3.57 -2.17
C ARG A 34 18.60 2.57 -1.12
N PRO A 35 18.91 3.03 0.11
CA PRO A 35 19.22 2.13 1.23
C PRO A 35 18.09 1.14 1.55
N GLU A 36 16.83 1.58 1.37
CA GLU A 36 15.64 0.74 1.46
C GLU A 36 15.03 0.67 0.06
N PRO A 37 15.45 -0.32 -0.75
CA PRO A 37 15.18 -0.29 -2.18
C PRO A 37 13.72 -0.57 -2.51
N TYR A 38 12.98 -1.25 -1.63
CA TYR A 38 11.60 -1.60 -1.93
C TYR A 38 10.63 -0.61 -1.34
N VAL A 39 9.74 -0.06 -2.17
CA VAL A 39 8.75 0.94 -1.75
C VAL A 39 7.38 0.56 -2.28
N TRP A 40 6.34 0.74 -1.47
CA TRP A 40 4.99 0.82 -1.99
C TRP A 40 4.34 2.16 -1.68
N THR A 41 3.50 2.62 -2.59
CA THR A 41 2.75 3.89 -2.48
C THR A 41 1.28 3.63 -2.81
N CYS A 42 0.38 4.10 -1.95
CA CYS A 42 -1.06 4.05 -2.13
C CYS A 42 -1.60 5.34 -2.75
N THR A 43 -2.69 5.24 -3.50
CA THR A 43 -3.47 6.39 -3.99
C THR A 43 -4.00 7.30 -2.88
N CYS A 44 -4.04 6.85 -1.63
CA CYS A 44 -4.39 7.68 -0.48
C CYS A 44 -3.24 8.57 0.03
N GLY A 45 -2.06 8.48 -0.58
CA GLY A 45 -0.87 9.27 -0.21
C GLY A 45 0.05 8.60 0.82
N VAL A 46 -0.34 7.45 1.39
CA VAL A 46 0.53 6.68 2.28
C VAL A 46 1.56 5.91 1.46
N SER A 47 2.82 5.94 1.90
CA SER A 47 3.91 5.14 1.34
C SER A 47 4.74 4.48 2.43
N ARG A 48 5.42 3.39 2.10
CA ARG A 48 6.35 2.72 3.02
C ARG A 48 7.51 2.07 2.29
N SER A 49 8.69 2.14 2.90
CA SER A 49 9.94 1.58 2.40
C SER A 49 10.38 0.35 3.21
N PHE A 50 11.13 -0.53 2.56
CA PHE A 50 11.62 -1.79 3.11
C PHE A 50 13.00 -2.14 2.56
N LEU A 51 13.81 -2.79 3.40
CA LEU A 51 15.10 -3.36 2.99
C LEU A 51 14.94 -4.55 2.05
N THR A 52 13.86 -5.33 2.20
CA THR A 52 13.63 -6.56 1.43
C THR A 52 12.20 -6.60 0.87
N GLU A 53 12.02 -7.33 -0.23
CA GLU A 53 10.72 -7.52 -0.87
C GLU A 53 9.66 -8.14 0.06
N HIS A 54 10.11 -8.94 1.04
CA HIS A 54 9.23 -9.67 1.96
C HIS A 54 8.34 -8.75 2.81
N GLY A 55 8.77 -7.51 3.06
CA GLY A 55 7.96 -6.53 3.77
C GLY A 55 6.87 -5.89 2.90
N VAL A 56 7.10 -5.78 1.59
CA VAL A 56 6.29 -5.01 0.66
C VAL A 56 4.90 -5.62 0.48
N PHE A 57 4.85 -6.90 0.11
CA PHE A 57 3.61 -7.58 -0.27
C PHE A 57 2.61 -7.68 0.90
N PRO A 58 2.99 -8.20 2.09
CA PRO A 58 2.05 -8.33 3.19
C PRO A 58 1.59 -6.97 3.74
N THR A 59 2.45 -5.95 3.70
CA THR A 59 2.06 -4.61 4.18
C THR A 59 1.19 -3.86 3.17
N ALA A 60 1.50 -3.93 1.88
CA ALA A 60 0.66 -3.41 0.81
C ALA A 60 -0.73 -4.06 0.85
N TRP A 61 -0.80 -5.38 0.95
CA TRP A 61 -2.06 -6.12 1.08
C TRP A 61 -2.87 -5.72 2.32
N ARG A 62 -2.23 -5.65 3.50
CA ARG A 62 -2.91 -5.20 4.73
C ARG A 62 -3.36 -3.75 4.65
N HIS A 63 -2.68 -2.92 3.87
CA HIS A 63 -3.07 -1.53 3.69
C HIS A 63 -4.30 -1.40 2.78
N THR A 64 -4.37 -2.17 1.69
CA THR A 64 -5.52 -2.14 0.77
C THR A 64 -6.75 -2.89 1.29
N HIS A 65 -6.63 -3.69 2.35
CA HIS A 65 -7.74 -4.48 2.86
C HIS A 65 -7.97 -4.28 4.36
N PRO A 66 -9.22 -4.00 4.79
CA PRO A 66 -9.53 -3.86 6.20
C PRO A 66 -9.34 -5.19 6.92
N THR A 67 -8.74 -5.13 8.11
CA THR A 67 -8.64 -6.31 8.97
C THR A 67 -10.02 -6.73 9.47
N ARG A 68 -10.14 -7.95 10.02
CA ARG A 68 -11.40 -8.40 10.66
C ARG A 68 -11.83 -7.45 11.79
N PHE A 69 -10.88 -6.88 12.51
CA PHE A 69 -11.13 -5.91 13.57
C PHE A 69 -11.64 -4.57 13.02
N ASP A 70 -11.08 -4.09 11.91
CA ASP A 70 -11.55 -2.85 11.26
C ASP A 70 -12.98 -3.01 10.73
N ARG A 71 -13.33 -4.21 10.22
CA ARG A 71 -14.72 -4.52 9.86
C ARG A 71 -15.65 -4.52 11.08
N LEU A 72 -15.23 -5.11 12.19
CA LEU A 72 -16.02 -5.13 13.42
C LEU A 72 -16.25 -3.70 13.95
N ARG A 73 -15.19 -2.88 14.00
CA ARG A 73 -15.27 -1.48 14.41
C ARG A 73 -16.20 -0.69 13.48
N SER A 74 -16.10 -0.91 12.17
CA SER A 74 -16.98 -0.27 11.18
C SER A 74 -18.44 -0.68 11.34
N TRP A 75 -18.71 -1.95 11.65
CA TRP A 75 -20.05 -2.45 11.95
C TRP A 75 -20.63 -1.80 13.21
N ALA A 76 -19.86 -1.76 14.29
CA ALA A 76 -20.27 -1.11 15.53
C ALA A 76 -20.59 0.37 15.31
N ALA A 77 -19.72 1.09 14.60
CA ALA A 77 -19.91 2.51 14.27
C ALA A 77 -21.14 2.77 13.38
N ARG A 78 -21.55 1.81 12.54
CA ARG A 78 -22.83 1.90 11.80
C ARG A 78 -24.01 1.70 12.73
N ARG A 79 -23.96 0.67 13.59
CA ARG A 79 -25.06 0.34 14.51
C ARG A 79 -25.35 1.48 15.50
N PHE A 80 -24.32 2.15 16.02
CA PHE A 80 -24.50 3.31 16.89
C PHE A 80 -25.03 4.56 16.16
N ARG A 81 -24.77 4.71 14.85
CA ARG A 81 -25.31 5.81 14.05
C ARG A 81 -26.78 5.62 13.69
N THR A 82 -27.23 4.38 13.50
CA THR A 82 -28.64 4.06 13.21
C THR A 82 -29.50 3.97 14.47
N ALA A 83 -28.88 3.79 15.65
CA ALA A 83 -29.58 3.74 16.93
C ALA A 83 -29.81 5.12 17.58
N ARG A 84 -29.46 6.20 16.86
CA ARG A 84 -29.65 7.60 17.27
C ARG A 84 -30.70 8.23 16.37
#